data_AF-A0A7C2SF73-F1
#
_entry.id   AF-A0A7C2SF73-F1
#
_cell.length_a   1.000
_cell.length_b   1.000
_cell.length_c   1.000
_cell.angle_alpha   90.00
_cell.angle_beta   90.00
_cell.angle_gamma   90.00
#
_symmetry.space_group_name_H-M   'P 1'
#
loop_
_entity.id
_entity.type
_entity.pdbx_description
1 polymer ?
#
loop_
_entity_poly.entity_id
_entity_poly.type
_entity_poly.pdbx_seq_one_letter_code
_entity_poly.pdbx_strand_id
1 'polypeptide(L)'
;MMLKMLLPACSEGVMYLCYFLGGLAFITAASAQGADIKDATVEEIKAFFERQNKKVLTFAGYSGAGYESEALMLEQAGRILGEFDPARTIVNGGATAGGVGAVYQLAKGKGFLTTGIVSSQAKQYNAELSPYVDYVFYVEDATWGGFIEGSEELSPTSKAMVENSDIIVGIGGGEVARDEMIAARRLGKEVRFIPADMNHQEAIEKAKKNGLPVPTDFRGPAGAAFE
;
A
#
# COMPACT_ATOMS: atom_id res chain seq x y z
N MET A 1 24.31 77.58 -26.93
CA MET A 1 25.24 78.39 -26.13
C MET A 1 25.80 77.51 -25.02
N MET A 2 27.10 77.18 -25.13
CA MET A 2 28.09 76.76 -24.10
C MET A 2 27.74 75.72 -22.99
N LEU A 3 28.22 74.49 -23.20
CA LEU A 3 29.27 73.74 -22.45
C LEU A 3 29.58 74.09 -20.97
N LYS A 4 29.48 73.09 -20.06
CA LYS A 4 30.52 72.52 -19.14
C LYS A 4 29.87 71.76 -17.96
N MET A 5 30.08 70.44 -17.86
CA MET A 5 31.08 69.73 -17.01
C MET A 5 30.81 69.83 -15.49
N LEU A 6 30.57 68.67 -14.84
CA LEU A 6 31.43 68.06 -13.80
C LEU A 6 30.73 66.88 -13.10
N LEU A 7 31.33 65.68 -13.21
CA LEU A 7 31.23 64.59 -12.24
C LEU A 7 32.26 64.83 -11.11
N PRO A 8 32.02 64.32 -9.90
CA PRO A 8 32.87 63.27 -9.33
C PRO A 8 32.01 62.15 -8.67
N ALA A 9 32.26 60.86 -8.92
CA ALA A 9 33.27 59.97 -8.32
C ALA A 9 32.87 59.38 -6.94
N CYS A 10 32.63 58.06 -6.96
CA CYS A 10 32.81 57.00 -5.96
C CYS A 10 32.63 57.27 -4.45
N SER A 11 31.74 56.49 -3.83
CA SER A 11 32.11 55.74 -2.61
C SER A 11 31.44 54.37 -2.62
N GLU A 12 32.27 53.36 -2.39
CA GLU A 12 31.98 51.93 -2.45
C GLU A 12 31.03 51.49 -1.34
N GLY A 13 29.95 50.80 -1.72
CA GLY A 13 29.06 50.09 -0.81
C GLY A 13 28.96 48.66 -1.27
N VAL A 14 29.73 47.78 -0.63
CA VAL A 14 29.70 46.32 -0.80
C VAL A 14 28.29 45.82 -0.46
N MET A 15 27.47 45.58 -1.48
CA MET A 15 26.19 44.90 -1.32
C MET A 15 26.44 43.39 -1.36
N TYR A 16 26.25 42.74 -0.22
CA TYR A 16 26.19 41.29 -0.11
C TYR A 16 25.08 40.74 -1.02
N LEU A 17 25.47 40.11 -2.12
CA LEU A 17 24.59 39.32 -2.96
C LEU A 17 24.35 37.97 -2.25
N CYS A 18 23.34 37.92 -1.40
CA CYS A 18 22.85 36.66 -0.83
C CYS A 18 22.27 35.80 -1.96
N TYR A 19 23.00 34.74 -2.34
CA TYR A 19 22.49 33.63 -3.13
C TYR A 19 21.33 32.96 -2.36
N PHE A 20 20.09 33.29 -2.71
CA PHE A 20 18.94 32.44 -2.38
C PHE A 20 18.88 31.31 -3.41
N LEU A 21 19.60 30.21 -3.13
CA LEU A 21 19.34 28.91 -3.74
C LEU A 21 18.01 28.37 -3.18
N GLY A 22 16.90 28.87 -3.73
CA GLY A 22 15.58 28.29 -3.52
C GLY A 22 15.52 26.94 -4.24
N GLY A 23 15.83 25.86 -3.53
CA GLY A 23 15.53 24.52 -4.00
C GLY A 23 14.03 24.34 -4.12
N LEU A 24 13.49 24.45 -5.33
CA LEU A 24 12.16 23.94 -5.65
C LEU A 24 12.23 22.41 -5.50
N ALA A 25 11.72 21.90 -4.38
CA ALA A 25 11.35 20.51 -4.28
C ALA A 25 10.16 20.29 -5.25
N PHE A 26 10.44 19.70 -6.41
CA PHE A 26 9.38 19.19 -7.29
C PHE A 26 8.70 18.03 -6.55
N ILE A 27 7.56 18.31 -5.93
CA ILE A 27 6.61 17.26 -5.56
C ILE A 27 6.03 16.76 -6.88
N THR A 28 6.61 15.71 -7.44
CA THR A 28 6.02 15.01 -8.58
C THR A 28 4.73 14.35 -8.09
N ALA A 29 3.58 14.85 -8.53
CA ALA A 29 2.33 14.13 -8.39
C ALA A 29 2.48 12.79 -9.11
N ALA A 30 2.32 11.68 -8.40
CA ALA A 30 2.30 10.36 -9.01
C ALA A 30 1.13 10.30 -10.01
N SER A 31 1.42 10.13 -11.30
CA SER A 31 0.38 10.02 -12.31
C SER A 31 -0.31 8.66 -12.21
N ALA A 32 -1.64 8.66 -12.15
CA ALA A 32 -2.44 7.47 -12.41
C ALA A 32 -2.13 6.99 -13.84
N GLN A 33 -1.56 5.80 -13.97
CA GLN A 33 -1.35 5.14 -15.24
C GLN A 33 -2.38 4.01 -15.34
N GLY A 34 -2.92 3.72 -16.54
CA GLY A 34 -3.83 2.59 -16.69
C GLY A 34 -3.14 1.29 -16.28
N ALA A 35 -3.78 0.53 -15.38
CA ALA A 35 -3.29 -0.77 -14.95
C ALA A 35 -3.38 -1.79 -16.09
N ASP A 36 -2.40 -2.70 -16.19
CA ASP A 36 -2.54 -3.95 -16.95
C ASP A 36 -3.34 -4.93 -16.08
N ILE A 37 -4.60 -5.18 -16.47
CA ILE A 37 -5.57 -5.95 -15.71
C ILE A 37 -5.84 -7.25 -16.45
N LYS A 38 -5.70 -8.39 -15.76
CA LYS A 38 -6.04 -9.70 -16.32
C LYS A 38 -6.50 -10.70 -15.28
N ASP A 39 -7.25 -11.69 -15.73
CA ASP A 39 -7.42 -12.96 -15.03
C ASP A 39 -6.12 -13.77 -15.13
N ALA A 40 -5.71 -14.42 -14.05
CA ALA A 40 -4.49 -15.21 -14.03
C ALA A 40 -4.58 -16.39 -13.05
N THR A 41 -3.91 -17.49 -13.39
CA THR A 41 -3.70 -18.60 -12.44
C THR A 41 -2.56 -18.29 -11.47
N VAL A 42 -2.46 -19.06 -10.39
CA VAL A 42 -1.36 -18.96 -9.41
C VAL A 42 0.01 -19.11 -10.09
N GLU A 43 0.12 -20.01 -11.07
CA GLU A 43 1.34 -20.29 -11.82
C GLU A 43 1.73 -19.13 -12.75
N GLU A 44 0.76 -18.49 -13.39
CA GLU A 44 1.02 -17.32 -14.24
C GLU A 44 1.49 -16.11 -13.44
N ILE A 45 0.91 -15.91 -12.25
CA ILE A 45 1.33 -14.89 -11.29
C ILE A 45 2.75 -15.19 -10.82
N LYS A 46 3.03 -16.45 -10.46
CA LYS A 46 4.38 -16.88 -10.07
C LYS A 46 5.41 -16.60 -11.16
N ALA A 47 5.12 -17.02 -12.39
CA ALA A 47 6.00 -16.77 -13.52
C ALA A 47 6.21 -15.26 -13.77
N PHE A 48 5.20 -14.42 -13.49
CA PHE A 48 5.37 -12.97 -13.54
C PHE A 48 6.40 -12.47 -12.53
N PHE A 49 6.25 -12.80 -11.24
CA PHE A 49 7.16 -12.34 -10.19
C PHE A 49 8.59 -12.87 -10.39
N GLU A 50 8.74 -14.13 -10.79
CA GLU A 50 10.05 -14.72 -11.11
C GLU A 50 10.77 -13.97 -12.23
N ARG A 51 10.05 -13.57 -13.29
CA ARG A 51 10.61 -12.77 -14.39
C ARG A 51 11.05 -11.37 -13.96
N GLN A 52 10.39 -10.78 -12.96
CA GLN A 52 10.80 -9.46 -12.46
C GLN A 52 12.12 -9.53 -11.69
N ASN A 53 12.42 -10.67 -11.05
CA ASN A 53 13.63 -10.89 -10.26
C ASN A 53 13.87 -9.75 -9.24
N LYS A 54 12.79 -9.34 -8.56
CA LYS A 54 12.75 -8.29 -7.54
C LYS A 54 12.22 -8.87 -6.24
N LYS A 55 12.60 -8.24 -5.13
CA LYS A 55 12.02 -8.55 -3.82
C LYS A 55 10.55 -8.11 -3.78
N VAL A 56 9.67 -8.90 -3.20
CA VAL A 56 8.24 -8.58 -3.09
C VAL A 56 7.87 -8.22 -1.66
N LEU A 57 7.50 -6.96 -1.46
CA LEU A 57 6.98 -6.41 -0.21
C LEU A 57 5.45 -6.31 -0.33
N THR A 58 4.75 -7.17 0.41
CA THR A 58 3.28 -7.20 0.39
C THR A 58 2.71 -6.49 1.61
N PHE A 59 1.77 -5.59 1.39
CA PHE A 59 0.97 -4.97 2.45
C PHE A 59 -0.37 -5.70 2.58
N ALA A 60 -0.66 -6.13 3.81
CA ALA A 60 -1.94 -6.70 4.22
C ALA A 60 -2.55 -5.83 5.33
N GLY A 61 -3.87 -5.83 5.46
CA GLY A 61 -4.55 -4.97 6.43
C GLY A 61 -6.05 -4.93 6.24
N TYR A 62 -6.68 -3.90 6.78
CA TYR A 62 -8.10 -3.64 6.52
C TYR A 62 -8.27 -3.08 5.11
N SER A 63 -9.25 -3.59 4.38
CA SER A 63 -9.72 -2.97 3.13
C SER A 63 -11.00 -2.19 3.44
N GLY A 64 -12.18 -2.73 3.12
CA GLY A 64 -13.47 -2.07 3.36
C GLY A 64 -13.90 -1.89 4.82
N ALA A 65 -13.05 -2.19 5.82
CA ALA A 65 -13.29 -1.81 7.22
C ALA A 65 -12.61 -0.49 7.61
N GLY A 66 -11.80 0.07 6.70
CA GLY A 66 -11.08 1.32 6.93
C GLY A 66 -10.10 1.24 8.10
N TYR A 67 -9.58 2.40 8.46
CA TYR A 67 -8.72 2.61 9.63
C TYR A 67 -9.29 3.73 10.47
N GLU A 68 -9.16 3.62 11.79
CA GLU A 68 -9.52 4.72 12.69
C GLU A 68 -8.64 5.95 12.42
N SER A 69 -7.36 5.72 12.12
CA SER A 69 -6.45 6.75 11.64
C SER A 69 -5.73 6.30 10.38
N GLU A 70 -6.28 6.68 9.24
CA GLU A 70 -5.64 6.48 7.94
C GLU A 70 -4.28 7.18 7.86
N ALA A 71 -4.16 8.39 8.42
CA ALA A 71 -2.90 9.14 8.44
C ALA A 71 -1.77 8.39 9.16
N LEU A 72 -2.07 7.77 10.32
CA LEU A 72 -1.09 6.96 11.04
C LEU A 72 -0.74 5.68 10.26
N MET A 73 -1.73 5.02 9.66
CA MET A 73 -1.48 3.85 8.79
C MET A 73 -0.53 4.21 7.64
N LEU A 74 -0.78 5.32 6.93
CA LEU A 74 0.05 5.79 5.82
C LEU A 74 1.43 6.25 6.27
N GLU A 75 1.57 6.85 7.46
CA GLU A 75 2.86 7.19 8.04
C GLU A 75 3.71 5.93 8.28
N GLN A 76 3.12 4.89 8.88
CA GLN A 76 3.81 3.62 9.11
C GLN A 76 4.20 2.93 7.80
N ALA A 77 3.27 2.86 6.84
CA ALA A 77 3.56 2.33 5.51
C ALA A 77 4.67 3.11 4.82
N GLY A 78 4.67 4.44 4.93
CA GLY A 78 5.70 5.32 4.37
C GLY A 78 7.09 5.08 4.97
N ARG A 79 7.18 4.81 6.28
CA ARG A 79 8.43 4.44 6.96
C ARG A 79 8.96 3.11 6.44
N ILE A 80 8.10 2.10 6.37
CA ILE A 80 8.45 0.77 5.84
C ILE A 80 8.95 0.87 4.40
N LEU A 81 8.20 1.57 3.53
CA LEU A 81 8.62 1.79 2.15
C LEU A 81 9.99 2.48 2.05
N GLY A 82 10.33 3.35 3.01
CA GLY A 82 11.64 4.02 3.09
C GLY A 82 12.82 3.09 3.36
N GLU A 83 12.57 1.84 3.77
CA GLU A 83 13.62 0.83 4.01
C GLU A 83 14.02 0.08 2.74
N PHE A 84 13.28 0.23 1.63
CA PHE A 84 13.46 -0.56 0.41
C PHE A 84 13.86 0.29 -0.79
N ASP A 85 14.63 -0.30 -1.69
CA ASP A 85 15.02 0.30 -2.96
C ASP A 85 13.92 0.05 -4.02
N PRO A 86 13.24 1.09 -4.54
CA PRO A 86 12.20 0.93 -5.55
C PRO A 86 12.69 0.27 -6.86
N ALA A 87 13.99 0.37 -7.18
CA ALA A 87 14.55 -0.31 -8.34
C ALA A 87 14.68 -1.83 -8.15
N ARG A 88 14.60 -2.33 -6.91
CA ARG A 88 14.83 -3.75 -6.56
C ARG A 88 13.65 -4.40 -5.84
N THR A 89 12.59 -3.65 -5.58
CA THR A 89 11.44 -4.10 -4.82
C THR A 89 10.13 -3.80 -5.55
N ILE A 90 9.19 -4.75 -5.47
CA ILE A 90 7.79 -4.61 -5.89
C ILE A 90 6.95 -4.41 -4.64
N VAL A 91 6.00 -3.49 -4.70
CA VAL A 91 4.96 -3.34 -3.67
C VAL A 91 3.70 -4.07 -4.12
N ASN A 92 3.23 -5.01 -3.32
CA ASN A 92 2.11 -5.87 -3.63
C ASN A 92 0.99 -5.77 -2.58
N GLY A 93 -0.24 -6.16 -2.94
CA GLY A 93 -1.39 -6.22 -2.03
C GLY A 93 -2.70 -6.61 -2.73
N GLY A 94 -3.85 -6.31 -2.12
CA GLY A 94 -5.18 -6.75 -2.58
C GLY A 94 -5.81 -5.97 -3.74
N ALA A 95 -5.02 -5.25 -4.55
CA ALA A 95 -5.41 -4.37 -5.68
C ALA A 95 -6.42 -3.22 -5.44
N THR A 96 -7.30 -3.32 -4.45
CA THR A 96 -8.36 -2.34 -4.18
C THR A 96 -7.82 -1.02 -3.65
N ALA A 97 -8.56 0.08 -3.83
CA ALA A 97 -8.15 1.42 -3.41
C ALA A 97 -8.32 1.67 -1.91
N GLY A 98 -9.34 1.05 -1.28
CA GLY A 98 -9.73 1.33 0.09
C GLY A 98 -8.81 0.73 1.16
N GLY A 99 -8.81 1.37 2.34
CA GLY A 99 -8.04 0.92 3.51
C GLY A 99 -6.55 0.85 3.21
N VAL A 100 -5.96 -0.33 3.39
CA VAL A 100 -4.52 -0.58 3.15
C VAL A 100 -4.15 -0.37 1.68
N GLY A 101 -5.13 -0.38 0.77
CA GLY A 101 -4.97 -0.02 -0.63
C GLY A 101 -4.42 1.40 -0.87
N ALA A 102 -4.63 2.33 0.07
CA ALA A 102 -4.10 3.69 -0.01
C ALA A 102 -2.55 3.72 -0.03
N VAL A 103 -1.88 2.62 0.40
CA VAL A 103 -0.43 2.45 0.30
C VAL A 103 0.08 2.50 -1.15
N TYR A 104 -0.74 2.10 -2.14
CA TYR A 104 -0.31 2.13 -3.54
C TYR A 104 0.07 3.53 -4.02
N GLN A 105 -0.66 4.57 -3.61
CA GLN A 105 -0.32 5.93 -4.01
C GLN A 105 1.06 6.36 -3.49
N LEU A 106 1.35 6.02 -2.23
CA LEU A 106 2.66 6.28 -1.61
C LEU A 106 3.78 5.51 -2.30
N ALA A 107 3.56 4.22 -2.56
CA ALA A 107 4.51 3.37 -3.28
C ALA A 107 4.79 3.93 -4.67
N LYS A 108 3.74 4.31 -5.40
CA LYS A 108 3.86 4.86 -6.75
C LYS A 108 4.63 6.18 -6.76
N GLY A 109 4.33 7.08 -5.82
CA GLY A 109 5.06 8.34 -5.63
C GLY A 109 6.54 8.16 -5.28
N LYS A 110 6.92 7.01 -4.72
CA LYS A 110 8.32 6.64 -4.43
C LYS A 110 9.00 5.87 -5.58
N GLY A 111 8.29 5.61 -6.68
CA GLY A 111 8.83 4.95 -7.86
C GLY A 111 8.84 3.42 -7.81
N PHE A 112 8.14 2.79 -6.86
CA PHE A 112 7.99 1.34 -6.83
C PHE A 112 7.15 0.85 -8.01
N LEU A 113 7.49 -0.34 -8.52
CA LEU A 113 6.54 -1.11 -9.31
C LEU A 113 5.46 -1.65 -8.37
N THR A 114 4.19 -1.52 -8.76
CA THR A 114 3.05 -1.91 -7.92
C THR A 114 2.25 -3.04 -8.54
N THR A 115 1.90 -4.05 -7.75
CA THR A 115 1.10 -5.18 -8.18
C THR A 115 -0.08 -5.38 -7.23
N GLY A 116 -1.18 -5.91 -7.75
CA GLY A 116 -2.34 -6.29 -6.97
C GLY A 116 -2.79 -7.69 -7.31
N ILE A 117 -2.93 -8.56 -6.32
CA ILE A 117 -3.54 -9.89 -6.45
C ILE A 117 -4.88 -9.83 -5.72
N VAL A 118 -5.96 -10.12 -6.43
CA VAL A 118 -7.32 -9.97 -5.88
C VAL A 118 -8.23 -11.09 -6.37
N SER A 119 -9.16 -11.51 -5.51
CA SER A 119 -10.15 -12.52 -5.85
C SER A 119 -11.10 -12.03 -6.96
N SER A 120 -11.59 -12.95 -7.78
CA SER A 120 -12.71 -12.75 -8.71
C SER A 120 -13.96 -12.14 -8.04
N GLN A 121 -14.13 -12.30 -6.73
CA GLN A 121 -15.17 -11.63 -5.94
C GLN A 121 -15.13 -10.10 -6.09
N ALA A 122 -13.94 -9.50 -6.25
CA ALA A 122 -13.85 -8.06 -6.47
C ALA A 122 -14.55 -7.62 -7.76
N LYS A 123 -14.61 -8.46 -8.81
CA LYS A 123 -15.43 -8.19 -10.00
C LYS A 123 -16.91 -8.31 -9.68
N GLN A 124 -17.31 -9.40 -9.01
CA GLN A 124 -18.70 -9.68 -8.68
C GLN A 124 -19.33 -8.57 -7.83
N TYR A 125 -18.57 -8.02 -6.89
CA TYR A 125 -19.02 -6.93 -6.01
C TYR A 125 -18.64 -5.54 -6.50
N ASN A 126 -18.10 -5.43 -7.73
CA ASN A 126 -17.68 -4.17 -8.35
C ASN A 126 -16.78 -3.31 -7.44
N ALA A 127 -15.82 -3.97 -6.78
CA ALA A 127 -14.88 -3.31 -5.90
C ALA A 127 -13.94 -2.39 -6.71
N GLU A 128 -13.72 -1.19 -6.20
CA GLU A 128 -12.86 -0.21 -6.86
C GLU A 128 -11.39 -0.61 -6.78
N LEU A 129 -10.77 -0.80 -7.95
CA LEU A 129 -9.33 -0.99 -8.08
C LEU A 129 -8.59 0.32 -7.86
N SER A 130 -7.43 0.27 -7.23
CA SER A 130 -6.57 1.43 -7.09
C SER A 130 -6.00 1.87 -8.44
N PRO A 131 -6.09 3.16 -8.81
CA PRO A 131 -5.49 3.68 -10.04
C PRO A 131 -3.96 3.79 -9.97
N TYR A 132 -3.38 3.42 -8.83
CA TYR A 132 -1.94 3.46 -8.57
C TYR A 132 -1.29 2.07 -8.64
N VAL A 133 -2.02 1.06 -9.11
CA VAL A 133 -1.50 -0.29 -9.33
C VAL A 133 -1.11 -0.45 -10.80
N ASP A 134 0.10 -0.95 -11.08
CA ASP A 134 0.58 -1.17 -12.45
C ASP A 134 0.02 -2.45 -13.05
N TYR A 135 -0.05 -3.52 -12.26
CA TYR A 135 -0.53 -4.84 -12.70
C TYR A 135 -1.55 -5.40 -11.71
N VAL A 136 -2.75 -5.73 -12.20
CA VAL A 136 -3.80 -6.37 -11.40
C VAL A 136 -4.05 -7.77 -11.92
N PHE A 137 -3.97 -8.74 -11.03
CA PHE A 137 -4.25 -10.14 -11.27
C PHE A 137 -5.54 -10.52 -10.53
N TYR A 138 -6.58 -10.82 -11.29
CA TYR A 138 -7.76 -11.47 -10.77
C TYR A 138 -7.52 -12.98 -10.70
N VAL A 139 -7.71 -13.55 -9.52
CA VAL A 139 -7.63 -15.00 -9.29
C VAL A 139 -9.03 -15.55 -9.12
N GLU A 140 -9.36 -16.59 -9.88
CA GLU A 140 -10.63 -17.31 -9.70
C GLU A 140 -10.68 -17.91 -8.29
N ASP A 141 -11.65 -17.45 -7.50
CA ASP A 141 -11.74 -17.75 -6.08
C ASP A 141 -13.16 -17.43 -5.58
N ALA A 142 -13.81 -18.44 -4.98
CA ALA A 142 -15.15 -18.28 -4.42
C ALA A 142 -15.16 -17.48 -3.11
N THR A 143 -13.99 -17.19 -2.53
CA THR A 143 -13.81 -16.45 -1.28
C THR A 143 -13.12 -15.11 -1.54
N TRP A 144 -13.03 -14.26 -0.51
CA TRP A 144 -12.23 -13.04 -0.56
C TRP A 144 -10.72 -13.28 -0.34
N GLY A 145 -10.32 -14.50 0.01
CA GLY A 145 -8.99 -14.83 0.52
C GLY A 145 -9.07 -15.60 1.84
N GLY A 146 -7.91 -15.81 2.47
CA GLY A 146 -7.74 -16.48 3.76
C GLY A 146 -7.65 -18.00 3.64
N PHE A 147 -7.76 -18.68 4.78
CA PHE A 147 -7.89 -20.14 4.80
C PHE A 147 -9.26 -20.58 4.28
N ILE A 148 -9.30 -21.72 3.59
CA ILE A 148 -10.55 -22.39 3.24
C ILE A 148 -11.23 -22.86 4.53
N GLU A 149 -12.54 -22.63 4.64
CA GLU A 149 -13.31 -22.95 5.85
C GLU A 149 -13.11 -24.43 6.26
N GLY A 150 -12.75 -24.64 7.54
CA GLY A 150 -12.49 -25.97 8.09
C GLY A 150 -11.15 -26.61 7.64
N SER A 151 -10.28 -25.85 6.98
CA SER A 151 -8.98 -26.30 6.49
C SER A 151 -7.84 -25.37 6.92
N GLU A 152 -6.60 -25.85 6.82
CA GLU A 152 -5.38 -25.03 6.91
C GLU A 152 -4.83 -24.65 5.52
N GLU A 153 -5.52 -25.05 4.45
CA GLU A 153 -5.18 -24.70 3.09
C GLU A 153 -5.63 -23.27 2.77
N LEU A 154 -4.76 -22.48 2.14
CA LEU A 154 -5.12 -21.16 1.64
C LEU A 154 -6.03 -21.26 0.42
N SER A 155 -7.00 -20.35 0.35
CA SER A 155 -7.72 -20.04 -0.88
C SER A 155 -6.76 -19.71 -2.04
N PRO A 156 -7.16 -19.90 -3.31
CA PRO A 156 -6.33 -19.59 -4.47
C PRO A 156 -5.73 -18.17 -4.46
N THR A 157 -6.52 -17.16 -4.07
CA THR A 157 -6.06 -15.76 -4.01
C THR A 157 -4.97 -15.59 -2.97
N SER A 158 -5.20 -16.06 -1.74
CA SER A 158 -4.22 -15.92 -0.67
C SER A 158 -3.01 -16.82 -0.86
N LYS A 159 -3.15 -17.97 -1.53
CA LYS A 159 -2.01 -18.78 -1.95
C LYS A 159 -1.13 -17.99 -2.93
N ALA A 160 -1.71 -17.39 -3.96
CA ALA A 160 -0.98 -16.53 -4.89
C ALA A 160 -0.32 -15.34 -4.18
N MET A 161 -1.01 -14.70 -3.24
CA MET A 161 -0.47 -13.60 -2.43
C MET A 161 0.76 -14.06 -1.63
N VAL A 162 0.60 -15.12 -0.84
CA VAL A 162 1.61 -15.56 0.11
C VAL A 162 2.80 -16.16 -0.62
N GLU A 163 2.61 -17.06 -1.60
CA GLU A 163 3.70 -17.74 -2.30
C GLU A 163 4.62 -16.77 -3.04
N ASN A 164 4.08 -15.65 -3.54
CA ASN A 164 4.83 -14.64 -4.29
C ASN A 164 5.38 -13.49 -3.45
N SER A 165 5.18 -13.51 -2.13
CA SER A 165 5.72 -12.49 -1.22
C SER A 165 7.08 -12.92 -0.64
N ASP A 166 8.03 -11.99 -0.47
CA ASP A 166 9.22 -12.24 0.36
C ASP A 166 8.99 -11.74 1.80
N ILE A 167 8.30 -10.61 1.91
CA ILE A 167 7.92 -9.97 3.17
C ILE A 167 6.42 -9.67 3.13
N ILE A 168 5.71 -10.00 4.22
CA ILE A 168 4.35 -9.52 4.44
C ILE A 168 4.33 -8.57 5.63
N VAL A 169 3.81 -7.38 5.42
CA VAL A 169 3.58 -6.39 6.46
C VAL A 169 2.08 -6.24 6.68
N GLY A 170 1.62 -6.66 7.85
CA GLY A 170 0.26 -6.37 8.32
C GLY A 170 0.21 -5.05 9.06
N ILE A 171 -0.66 -4.13 8.65
CA ILE A 171 -1.02 -2.95 9.45
C ILE A 171 -2.47 -3.13 9.90
N GLY A 172 -2.69 -3.53 11.15
CA GLY A 172 -3.96 -4.13 11.57
C GLY A 172 -4.35 -5.32 10.70
N GLY A 173 -5.64 -5.59 10.56
CA GLY A 173 -6.16 -6.51 9.54
C GLY A 173 -7.32 -7.41 9.96
N GLY A 174 -8.08 -7.80 8.93
CA GLY A 174 -9.17 -8.78 9.02
C GLY A 174 -8.69 -10.23 9.07
N GLU A 175 -9.62 -11.16 8.87
CA GLU A 175 -9.34 -12.61 8.82
C GLU A 175 -8.39 -12.99 7.69
N VAL A 176 -8.59 -12.44 6.49
CA VAL A 176 -7.71 -12.69 5.34
C VAL A 176 -6.27 -12.29 5.64
N ALA A 177 -6.06 -11.07 6.15
CA ALA A 177 -4.72 -10.59 6.51
C ALA A 177 -4.07 -11.45 7.60
N ARG A 178 -4.83 -11.84 8.63
CA ARG A 178 -4.38 -12.78 9.68
C ARG A 178 -3.90 -14.09 9.06
N ASP A 179 -4.72 -14.70 8.22
CA ASP A 179 -4.47 -16.02 7.65
C ASP A 179 -3.25 -16.03 6.72
N GLU A 180 -3.14 -15.01 5.86
CA GLU A 180 -1.98 -14.82 4.97
C GLU A 180 -0.68 -14.66 5.77
N MET A 181 -0.70 -13.86 6.83
CA MET A 181 0.48 -13.68 7.69
C MET A 181 0.84 -14.96 8.46
N ILE A 182 -0.15 -15.71 8.96
CA ILE A 182 0.09 -17.01 9.61
C ILE A 182 0.74 -17.98 8.62
N ALA A 183 0.19 -18.09 7.41
CA ALA A 183 0.72 -18.96 6.38
C ALA A 183 2.13 -18.54 5.93
N ALA A 184 2.38 -17.24 5.76
CA ALA A 184 3.69 -16.72 5.42
C ALA A 184 4.74 -17.08 6.48
N ARG A 185 4.40 -16.93 7.77
CA ARG A 185 5.28 -17.35 8.88
C ARG A 185 5.56 -18.85 8.84
N ARG A 186 4.54 -19.68 8.56
CA ARG A 186 4.70 -21.15 8.41
C ARG A 186 5.65 -21.52 7.26
N LEU A 187 5.69 -20.72 6.20
CA LEU A 187 6.62 -20.86 5.08
C LEU A 187 8.00 -20.24 5.33
N GLY A 188 8.27 -19.72 6.53
CA GLY A 188 9.55 -19.10 6.89
C GLY A 188 9.79 -17.73 6.24
N LYS A 189 8.74 -17.07 5.74
CA LYS A 189 8.81 -15.72 5.18
C LYS A 189 8.88 -14.68 6.28
N GLU A 190 9.42 -13.51 5.96
CA GLU A 190 9.46 -12.41 6.92
C GLU A 190 8.04 -11.82 7.09
N VAL A 191 7.58 -11.74 8.33
CA VAL A 191 6.27 -11.17 8.68
C VAL A 191 6.47 -10.07 9.71
N ARG A 192 5.96 -8.88 9.41
CA ARG A 192 5.94 -7.74 10.34
C ARG A 192 4.50 -7.35 10.62
N PHE A 193 4.18 -7.11 11.88
CA PHE A 193 2.85 -6.66 12.27
C PHE A 193 2.95 -5.30 12.96
N ILE A 194 2.07 -4.38 12.57
CA ILE A 194 1.91 -3.05 13.16
C ILE A 194 0.46 -2.95 13.65
N PRO A 195 0.25 -2.82 14.97
CA PRO A 195 -1.06 -2.58 15.55
C PRO A 195 -1.76 -1.38 14.93
N ALA A 196 -3.02 -1.56 14.54
CA ALA A 196 -3.89 -0.49 14.10
C ALA A 196 -5.35 -0.93 14.26
N ASP A 197 -6.20 0.02 14.64
CA ASP A 197 -7.64 -0.22 14.75
C ASP A 197 -8.33 0.00 13.40
N MET A 198 -9.34 -0.83 13.11
CA MET A 198 -10.31 -0.54 12.05
C MET A 198 -11.10 0.73 12.39
N ASN A 199 -11.80 1.32 11.42
CA ASN A 199 -12.63 2.49 11.71
C ASN A 199 -13.72 2.12 12.73
N HIS A 200 -13.74 2.79 13.88
CA HIS A 200 -14.64 2.44 14.98
C HIS A 200 -16.10 2.66 14.59
N GLN A 201 -16.40 3.80 13.97
CA GLN A 201 -17.77 4.15 13.58
C GLN A 201 -18.33 3.19 12.53
N GLU A 202 -17.57 2.90 11.47
CA GLU A 202 -17.97 1.94 10.43
C GLU A 202 -18.17 0.54 11.02
N ALA A 203 -17.29 0.10 11.94
CA ALA A 203 -17.42 -1.18 12.62
C ALA A 203 -18.70 -1.25 13.46
N ILE A 204 -19.01 -0.19 14.21
CA ILE A 204 -20.24 -0.07 15.01
C ILE A 204 -21.48 -0.09 14.11
N GLU A 205 -21.48 0.67 13.02
CA GLU A 205 -22.60 0.74 12.07
C GLU A 205 -22.83 -0.59 11.37
N LYS A 206 -21.76 -1.26 10.94
CA LYS A 206 -21.80 -2.59 10.34
C LYS A 206 -22.37 -3.62 11.32
N ALA A 207 -21.94 -3.59 12.59
CA ALA A 207 -22.46 -4.48 13.62
C ALA A 207 -23.97 -4.27 13.82
N LYS A 208 -24.41 -3.00 13.97
CA LYS A 208 -25.84 -2.66 14.10
C LYS A 208 -26.66 -3.12 12.90
N LYS A 209 -26.16 -2.87 11.68
CA LYS A 209 -26.82 -3.29 10.43
C LYS A 209 -27.02 -4.80 10.35
N ASN A 210 -26.06 -5.56 10.89
CA ASN A 210 -26.08 -7.01 10.86
C ASN A 210 -26.73 -7.64 12.12
N GLY A 211 -27.30 -6.84 13.03
CA GLY A 211 -27.89 -7.35 14.27
C GLY A 211 -26.88 -7.97 15.23
N LEU A 212 -25.61 -7.58 15.14
CA LEU A 212 -24.52 -8.07 15.98
C LEU A 212 -24.27 -7.12 17.17
N PRO A 213 -23.69 -7.62 18.28
CA PRO A 213 -23.24 -6.77 19.37
C PRO A 213 -22.28 -5.68 18.91
N VAL A 214 -22.36 -4.51 19.53
CA VAL A 214 -21.43 -3.41 19.28
C VAL A 214 -20.01 -3.87 19.67
N PRO A 215 -19.00 -3.75 18.78
CA PRO A 215 -17.63 -4.12 19.11
C PRO A 215 -17.10 -3.28 20.27
N THR A 216 -16.37 -3.92 21.18
CA THR A 216 -15.58 -3.26 22.24
C THR A 216 -14.08 -3.37 21.99
N ASP A 217 -13.68 -4.06 20.93
CA ASP A 217 -12.32 -4.26 20.46
C ASP A 217 -12.30 -4.04 18.95
N PHE A 218 -11.39 -3.19 18.47
CA PHE A 218 -11.30 -2.74 17.08
C PHE A 218 -10.00 -3.18 16.39
N ARG A 219 -9.17 -3.98 17.07
CA ARG A 219 -7.86 -4.47 16.57
C ARG A 219 -7.98 -5.59 15.55
N GLY A 220 -9.18 -6.15 15.41
CA GLY A 220 -9.51 -7.20 14.45
C GLY A 220 -8.77 -8.54 14.64
N PRO A 221 -9.05 -9.51 13.77
CA PRO A 221 -8.47 -10.85 13.86
C PRO A 221 -6.94 -10.90 13.73
N ALA A 222 -6.33 -9.98 12.98
CA ALA A 222 -4.88 -9.91 12.88
C ALA A 222 -4.24 -9.41 14.18
N GLY A 223 -4.81 -8.37 14.82
CA GLY A 223 -4.34 -7.90 16.12
C GLY A 223 -4.37 -8.99 17.18
N ALA A 224 -5.47 -9.75 17.25
CA ALA A 224 -5.60 -10.86 18.20
C ALA A 224 -4.57 -12.00 18.01
N ALA A 225 -3.95 -12.13 16.83
CA ALA A 225 -3.00 -13.19 16.52
C ALA A 225 -1.52 -12.74 16.59
N PHE A 226 -1.25 -11.43 16.55
CA PHE A 226 0.10 -10.89 16.39
C PHE A 226 0.49 -9.83 17.44
N GLU A 227 -0.42 -9.40 18.32
CA GLU A 227 -0.15 -8.62 19.54
C GLU A 227 -0.05 -9.51 20.78
#